data_AF-A0A087ACT9-F1
#
_entry.id   AF-A0A087ACT9-F1
#
_cell.length_a   1.000
_cell.length_b   1.000
_cell.length_c   1.000
_cell.angle_alpha   90.00
_cell.angle_beta   90.00
_cell.angle_gamma   90.00
#
_symmetry.space_group_name_H-M   'P 1'
#
loop_
_entity.id
_entity.type
_entity.pdbx_description
1 polymer ?
#
loop_
_entity_poly.entity_id
_entity_poly.type
_entity_poly.pdbx_seq_one_letter_code
_entity_poly.pdbx_strand_id
1 'polypeptide(L)'
;MRVASILDPTKTVGIPVTVLAPLKNLWHAPQEQTADGISCTVASDGGIRLKGVSTLPEGISNRTDFYPLSDGQKIALPAGEYTLSCKDDMTGIILFCIMSVDDQPDRYMIIPTSNGNAKTLTFTLPEHASVTPVVGVQGGATIDLTVHPMLEDGDTAHDYIPYQ
;
A
#
# COMPACT_ATOMS: atom_id res chain seq x y z
N MET A 1 -10.28 67.00 4.33
CA MET A 1 -10.63 65.94 3.36
C MET A 1 -10.30 64.60 4.03
N ARG A 2 -11.30 63.87 4.54
CA ARG A 2 -11.13 62.53 5.11
C ARG A 2 -12.10 61.61 4.36
N VAL A 3 -11.57 60.67 3.58
CA VAL A 3 -12.35 59.65 2.90
C VAL A 3 -12.44 58.46 3.87
N ALA A 4 -13.63 58.20 4.40
CA ALA A 4 -13.92 56.96 5.10
C ALA A 4 -14.27 55.90 4.05
N SER A 5 -13.43 54.87 3.91
CA SER A 5 -13.75 53.69 3.12
C SER A 5 -14.79 52.86 3.88
N ILE A 6 -16.01 52.84 3.37
CA ILE A 6 -17.08 51.96 3.84
C ILE A 6 -16.71 50.55 3.39
N LEU A 7 -16.48 49.65 4.36
CA LEU A 7 -16.44 48.22 4.10
C LEU A 7 -17.87 47.77 3.77
N ASP A 8 -18.05 47.21 2.57
CA ASP A 8 -19.31 46.63 2.12
C ASP A 8 -19.55 45.29 2.85
N PRO A 9 -20.59 45.17 3.69
CA PRO A 9 -20.88 43.96 4.47
C PRO A 9 -21.45 42.81 3.61
N THR A 10 -21.63 43.00 2.29
CA THR A 10 -22.18 41.98 1.38
C THR A 10 -21.13 41.20 0.59
N LYS A 11 -19.83 41.58 0.69
CA LYS A 11 -18.74 40.80 0.10
C LYS A 11 -18.36 39.62 1.00
N THR A 12 -19.10 38.52 0.88
CA THR A 12 -18.62 37.22 1.33
C THR A 12 -17.44 36.84 0.42
N VAL A 13 -16.21 36.99 0.90
CA VAL A 13 -15.06 36.36 0.27
C VAL A 13 -15.24 34.86 0.52
N GLY A 14 -15.80 34.15 -0.47
CA GLY A 14 -15.83 32.70 -0.45
C GLY A 14 -14.38 32.22 -0.46
N ILE A 15 -13.85 31.86 0.70
CA ILE A 15 -12.60 31.12 0.78
C ILE A 15 -12.90 29.79 0.09
N PRO A 16 -12.23 29.43 -1.01
CA PRO A 16 -12.41 28.10 -1.59
C PRO A 16 -11.96 27.08 -0.55
N VAL A 17 -12.94 26.38 0.03
CA VAL A 17 -12.69 25.22 0.88
C VAL A 17 -12.49 24.04 -0.06
N THR A 18 -11.23 23.67 -0.31
CA THR A 18 -10.93 22.40 -0.95
C THR A 18 -11.19 21.31 0.08
N VAL A 19 -12.27 20.57 -0.08
CA VAL A 19 -12.51 19.34 0.69
C VAL A 19 -11.57 18.28 0.10
N LEU A 20 -10.58 17.86 0.88
CA LEU A 20 -9.72 16.73 0.49
C LEU A 20 -10.58 15.46 0.44
N ALA A 21 -10.30 14.59 -0.52
CA ALA A 21 -10.94 13.28 -0.56
C ALA A 21 -10.67 12.54 0.77
N PRO A 22 -11.63 11.73 1.25
CA PRO A 22 -11.38 10.90 2.44
C PRO A 22 -10.18 9.99 2.19
N LEU A 23 -9.31 9.89 3.19
CA LEU A 23 -8.21 8.94 3.18
C LEU A 23 -8.73 7.51 3.02
N LYS A 24 -8.11 6.73 2.13
CA LYS A 24 -8.47 5.34 1.89
C LYS A 24 -7.22 4.49 1.76
N ASN A 25 -7.28 3.30 2.36
CA ASN A 25 -6.33 2.27 2.05
C ASN A 25 -6.79 1.53 0.79
N LEU A 26 -6.07 1.76 -0.31
CA LEU A 26 -6.25 1.09 -1.60
C LEU A 26 -5.59 -0.30 -1.63
N TRP A 27 -4.97 -0.72 -0.52
CA TRP A 27 -4.61 -2.12 -0.31
C TRP A 27 -5.87 -2.94 -0.08
N HIS A 28 -5.84 -4.23 -0.41
CA HIS A 28 -6.95 -5.16 -0.18
C HIS A 28 -6.48 -6.33 0.70
N ALA A 29 -7.38 -6.92 1.48
CA ALA A 29 -7.05 -8.07 2.33
C ALA A 29 -6.51 -9.24 1.48
N PRO A 30 -5.36 -9.88 1.83
CA PRO A 30 -4.94 -11.15 1.23
C PRO A 30 -6.03 -12.20 1.40
N GLN A 31 -6.15 -13.11 0.43
CA GLN A 31 -6.91 -14.33 0.65
C GLN A 31 -6.28 -15.12 1.79
N GLU A 32 -7.10 -15.49 2.78
CA GLU A 32 -6.64 -16.33 3.88
C GLU A 32 -6.32 -17.73 3.36
N GLN A 33 -5.07 -18.14 3.54
CA GLN A 33 -4.59 -19.41 3.03
C GLN A 33 -3.30 -19.84 3.74
N THR A 34 -2.85 -21.06 3.45
CA THR A 34 -1.55 -21.56 3.90
C THR A 34 -0.79 -22.12 2.72
N ALA A 35 0.44 -21.67 2.52
CA ALA A 35 1.32 -22.10 1.45
C ALA A 35 2.76 -22.17 1.96
N ASP A 36 3.52 -23.17 1.50
CA ASP A 36 4.94 -23.39 1.83
C ASP A 36 5.29 -23.25 3.33
N GLY A 37 4.42 -23.75 4.21
CA GLY A 37 4.62 -23.71 5.67
C GLY A 37 4.29 -22.36 6.33
N ILE A 38 3.78 -21.38 5.58
CA ILE A 38 3.33 -20.07 6.07
C ILE A 38 1.81 -19.97 5.97
N SER A 39 1.16 -19.61 7.08
CA SER A 39 -0.25 -19.23 7.15
C SER A 39 -0.39 -17.71 7.03
N CYS A 40 -1.32 -17.27 6.18
CA CYS A 40 -1.73 -15.89 6.01
C CYS A 40 -3.22 -15.76 6.39
N THR A 41 -3.53 -14.85 7.29
CA THR A 41 -4.89 -14.58 7.81
C THR A 41 -5.11 -13.09 8.01
N VAL A 42 -6.35 -12.67 8.18
CA VAL A 42 -6.69 -11.30 8.57
C VAL A 42 -6.83 -11.22 10.10
N ALA A 43 -6.04 -10.34 10.72
CA ALA A 43 -6.14 -10.06 12.14
C ALA A 43 -7.42 -9.26 12.47
N SER A 44 -7.80 -9.23 13.75
CA SER A 44 -9.04 -8.57 14.19
C SER A 44 -9.08 -7.05 13.95
N ASP A 45 -7.92 -6.42 13.81
CA ASP A 45 -7.75 -5.00 13.48
C ASP A 45 -7.63 -4.75 11.96
N GLY A 46 -7.75 -5.80 11.14
CA GLY A 46 -7.55 -5.74 9.69
C GLY A 46 -6.10 -5.95 9.25
N GLY A 47 -5.14 -6.05 10.17
CA GLY A 47 -3.74 -6.33 9.82
C GLY A 47 -3.58 -7.68 9.10
N ILE A 48 -2.52 -7.82 8.33
CA ILE A 48 -2.17 -9.10 7.70
C ILE A 48 -1.32 -9.90 8.67
N ARG A 49 -1.86 -11.03 9.12
CA ARG A 49 -1.21 -11.93 10.07
C ARG A 49 -0.51 -13.05 9.34
N LEU A 50 0.80 -13.13 9.49
CA LEU A 50 1.65 -14.18 8.94
C LEU A 50 2.25 -15.02 10.05
N LYS A 51 2.18 -16.35 9.91
CA LYS A 51 2.73 -17.27 10.90
C LYS A 51 3.21 -18.58 10.28
N GLY A 52 4.42 -19.00 10.64
CA GLY A 52 4.95 -20.31 10.27
C GLY A 52 6.46 -20.30 10.00
N VAL A 53 6.94 -21.40 9.42
CA VAL A 53 8.32 -21.56 8.97
C VAL A 53 8.27 -21.90 7.49
N SER A 54 8.92 -21.09 6.66
CA SER A 54 8.95 -21.31 5.22
C SER A 54 9.66 -22.63 4.91
N THR A 55 9.03 -23.45 4.07
CA THR A 55 9.62 -24.70 3.57
C THR A 55 10.46 -24.49 2.30
N LEU A 56 10.50 -23.27 1.77
CA LEU A 56 11.33 -22.92 0.60
C LEU A 56 12.80 -22.73 1.01
N PRO A 57 13.75 -22.94 0.09
CA PRO A 57 15.16 -22.63 0.34
C PRO A 57 15.36 -21.15 0.69
N GLU A 58 16.40 -20.85 1.46
CA GLU A 58 16.69 -19.48 1.88
C GLU A 58 16.85 -18.52 0.68
N GLY A 59 16.26 -17.32 0.79
CA GLY A 59 16.53 -16.21 -0.13
C GLY A 59 15.27 -15.53 -0.69
N ILE A 60 15.41 -14.26 -1.05
CA ILE A 60 14.31 -13.40 -1.54
C ILE A 60 13.67 -13.89 -2.85
N SER A 61 14.45 -14.60 -3.67
CA SER A 61 13.96 -15.21 -4.91
C SER A 61 13.06 -16.43 -4.66
N ASN A 62 13.16 -17.04 -3.48
CA ASN A 62 12.41 -18.22 -3.08
C ASN A 62 11.33 -17.81 -2.09
N ARG A 63 10.30 -17.07 -2.54
CA ARG A 63 9.29 -16.49 -1.63
C ARG A 63 7.91 -17.11 -1.84
N THR A 64 7.10 -17.05 -0.80
CA THR A 64 5.67 -17.35 -0.84
C THR A 64 4.91 -16.05 -0.90
N ASP A 65 4.14 -15.85 -1.97
CA ASP A 65 3.36 -14.64 -2.21
C ASP A 65 1.89 -14.87 -1.85
N PHE A 66 1.31 -13.95 -1.08
CA PHE A 66 -0.12 -13.94 -0.76
C PHE A 66 -0.78 -12.74 -1.42
N TYR A 67 -1.74 -13.04 -2.29
CA TYR A 67 -2.46 -12.06 -3.10
C TYR A 67 -3.80 -11.67 -2.45
N PRO A 68 -4.22 -10.40 -2.56
CA PRO A 68 -5.49 -9.88 -2.06
C PRO A 68 -6.72 -10.47 -2.73
N LEU A 69 -6.58 -10.77 -4.00
CA LEU A 69 -7.69 -11.13 -4.86
C LEU A 69 -7.44 -12.52 -5.45
N SER A 70 -8.52 -13.21 -5.81
CA SER A 70 -8.42 -14.48 -6.53
C SER A 70 -7.60 -14.31 -7.81
N ASP A 71 -6.96 -15.39 -8.23
CA ASP A 71 -5.91 -15.42 -9.26
C ASP A 71 -6.11 -14.41 -10.40
N GLY A 72 -5.16 -13.47 -10.52
CA GLY A 72 -5.06 -12.52 -11.62
C GLY A 72 -5.85 -11.20 -11.50
N GLN A 73 -6.59 -10.95 -10.42
CA GLN A 73 -7.28 -9.67 -10.27
C GLN A 73 -6.31 -8.49 -10.02
N LYS A 74 -6.51 -7.41 -10.77
CA LYS A 74 -5.73 -6.17 -10.69
C LYS A 74 -6.66 -5.01 -10.37
N ILE A 75 -6.16 -4.07 -9.58
CA ILE A 75 -6.88 -2.85 -9.21
C ILE A 75 -6.55 -1.80 -10.25
N ALA A 76 -7.53 -1.40 -11.05
CA ALA A 76 -7.37 -0.25 -11.95
C ALA A 76 -7.39 1.03 -11.12
N LEU A 77 -6.30 1.79 -11.18
CA LEU A 77 -6.15 3.05 -10.45
C LEU A 77 -5.91 4.20 -11.46
N PRO A 78 -6.41 5.41 -11.19
CA PRO A 78 -6.11 6.58 -12.02
C PRO A 78 -4.59 6.81 -12.13
N ALA A 79 -4.15 7.38 -13.26
CA ALA A 79 -2.79 7.84 -13.39
C ALA A 79 -2.49 8.90 -12.31
N GLY A 80 -1.30 8.84 -11.71
CA GLY A 80 -0.96 9.72 -10.60
C GLY A 80 0.17 9.18 -9.73
N GLU A 81 0.47 9.93 -8.68
CA GLU A 81 1.43 9.53 -7.66
C GLU A 81 0.73 8.70 -6.57
N TYR A 82 1.44 7.70 -6.06
CA TYR A 82 0.97 6.79 -5.04
C TYR A 82 2.07 6.50 -4.03
N THR A 83 1.65 6.20 -2.82
CA THR A 83 2.51 5.82 -1.71
C THR A 83 2.13 4.43 -1.21
N LEU A 84 3.09 3.50 -1.24
CA LEU A 84 3.02 2.23 -0.54
C LEU A 84 3.80 2.35 0.76
N SER A 85 3.20 2.03 1.90
CA SER A 85 3.87 2.08 3.20
C SER A 85 3.46 0.95 4.16
N CYS A 86 4.28 0.72 5.19
CA CYS A 86 4.00 -0.19 6.30
C CYS A 86 4.90 0.17 7.49
N LYS A 87 4.32 0.57 8.62
CA LYS A 87 5.07 1.07 9.79
C LYS A 87 5.58 -0.02 10.73
N ASP A 88 5.25 -1.29 10.48
CA ASP A 88 5.66 -2.43 11.32
C ASP A 88 7.09 -2.90 11.03
N ASP A 89 7.60 -3.79 11.88
CA ASP A 89 8.77 -4.61 11.52
C ASP A 89 8.36 -5.61 10.43
N MET A 90 9.17 -5.67 9.37
CA MET A 90 8.94 -6.52 8.21
C MET A 90 10.08 -7.54 8.04
N THR A 91 10.81 -7.88 9.11
CA THR A 91 11.87 -8.89 9.04
C THR A 91 11.35 -10.20 8.44
N GLY A 92 11.93 -10.61 7.31
CA GLY A 92 11.53 -11.79 6.53
C GLY A 92 10.24 -11.63 5.70
N ILE A 93 9.65 -10.44 5.68
CA ILE A 93 8.47 -10.06 4.91
C ILE A 93 8.88 -9.06 3.82
N ILE A 94 8.23 -9.15 2.66
CA ILE A 94 8.41 -8.24 1.52
C ILE A 94 7.03 -7.71 1.14
N LEU A 95 6.89 -6.38 1.10
CA LEU A 95 5.69 -5.74 0.60
C LEU A 95 5.98 -5.08 -0.74
N PHE A 96 5.12 -5.34 -1.72
CA PHE A 96 5.28 -4.78 -3.04
C PHE A 96 3.95 -4.66 -3.78
N CYS A 97 3.92 -3.81 -4.80
CA CYS A 97 2.86 -3.81 -5.80
C CYS A 97 3.43 -4.28 -7.14
N ILE A 98 2.70 -5.16 -7.82
CA ILE A 98 2.94 -5.48 -9.23
C ILE A 98 2.16 -4.46 -10.05
N MET A 99 2.85 -3.60 -10.78
CA MET A 99 2.27 -2.65 -11.71
C MET A 99 2.24 -3.27 -13.11
N SER A 100 1.04 -3.35 -13.68
CA SER A 100 0.83 -3.78 -15.06
C SER A 100 0.33 -2.61 -15.90
N VAL A 101 0.91 -2.45 -17.08
CA VAL A 101 0.50 -1.47 -18.08
C VAL A 101 0.29 -2.24 -19.38
N ASP A 102 -0.75 -1.89 -20.13
CA ASP A 102 -1.08 -2.56 -21.39
C ASP A 102 0.15 -2.64 -22.32
N ASP A 103 0.37 -3.83 -22.88
CA ASP A 103 1.48 -4.16 -23.79
C ASP A 103 2.91 -3.92 -23.22
N GLN A 104 3.06 -3.85 -21.89
CA GLN A 104 4.36 -3.70 -21.22
C GLN A 104 4.63 -4.84 -20.22
N PRO A 105 5.90 -5.17 -19.95
CA PRO A 105 6.24 -6.10 -18.87
C PRO A 105 5.86 -5.51 -17.50
N ASP A 106 5.47 -6.40 -16.58
CA ASP A 106 5.15 -6.01 -15.21
C ASP A 106 6.36 -5.38 -14.49
N ARG A 107 6.07 -4.38 -13.66
CA ARG A 107 7.05 -3.67 -12.84
C ARG A 107 6.76 -3.90 -11.37
N TYR A 108 7.79 -4.16 -10.58
CA TYR A 108 7.65 -4.42 -9.15
C TYR A 108 8.02 -3.17 -8.36
N MET A 109 7.05 -2.66 -7.61
CA MET A 109 7.22 -1.52 -6.70
C MET A 109 7.38 -2.04 -5.28
N ILE A 110 8.63 -2.22 -4.85
CA ILE A 110 8.99 -2.93 -3.61
C ILE A 110 9.42 -1.91 -2.56
N ILE A 111 8.88 -2.01 -1.34
CA ILE A 111 9.40 -1.21 -0.21
C ILE A 111 10.87 -1.62 0.02
N PRO A 112 11.85 -0.71 -0.10
CA PRO A 112 13.26 -1.08 -0.08
C PRO A 112 13.73 -1.40 1.35
N THR A 113 13.67 -2.68 1.73
CA THR A 113 14.08 -3.14 3.08
C THR A 113 15.60 -3.15 3.28
N SER A 114 16.40 -3.06 2.21
CA SER A 114 17.86 -3.20 2.23
C SER A 114 18.63 -2.06 2.91
N ASN A 115 17.99 -0.90 3.15
CA ASN A 115 18.61 0.25 3.82
C ASN A 115 18.14 0.45 5.27
N GLY A 116 17.54 -0.58 5.86
CA GLY A 116 17.42 -0.74 7.30
C GLY A 116 16.31 0.05 8.00
N ASN A 117 15.49 0.86 7.32
CA ASN A 117 14.34 1.55 7.93
C ASN A 117 13.28 2.08 6.93
N ALA A 118 13.44 1.88 5.61
CA ALA A 118 12.47 2.42 4.68
C ALA A 118 11.16 1.61 4.78
N LYS A 119 10.12 2.29 5.25
CA LYS A 119 8.78 1.78 5.46
C LYS A 119 7.79 2.33 4.45
N THR A 120 8.30 3.00 3.42
CA THR A 120 7.54 3.77 2.45
C THR A 120 8.24 3.73 1.10
N LEU A 121 7.46 3.70 0.03
CA LEU A 121 7.86 3.84 -1.36
C LEU A 121 6.83 4.73 -2.06
N THR A 122 7.29 5.80 -2.72
CA THR A 122 6.46 6.56 -3.65
C THR A 122 6.72 6.10 -5.08
N PHE A 123 5.67 6.08 -5.90
CA PHE A 123 5.76 5.73 -7.31
C PHE A 123 4.65 6.39 -8.12
N THR A 124 4.86 6.49 -9.44
CA THR A 124 3.88 7.06 -10.36
C THR A 124 3.26 5.97 -11.22
N LEU A 125 1.94 5.94 -11.27
CA LEU A 125 1.17 5.13 -12.22
C LEU A 125 0.92 5.93 -13.51
N PRO A 126 1.27 5.38 -14.69
CA PRO A 126 0.85 5.95 -15.96
C PRO A 126 -0.66 5.68 -16.21
N GLU A 127 -1.18 6.26 -17.30
CA GLU A 127 -2.52 5.90 -17.78
C GLU A 127 -2.61 4.41 -18.11
N HIS A 128 -3.81 3.84 -17.95
CA HIS A 128 -4.08 2.41 -18.16
C HIS A 128 -3.26 1.45 -17.30
N ALA A 129 -2.66 1.95 -16.21
CA ALA A 129 -2.00 1.08 -15.24
C ALA A 129 -3.02 0.41 -14.30
N SER A 130 -2.66 -0.80 -13.89
CA SER A 130 -3.31 -1.50 -12.79
C SER A 130 -2.25 -2.01 -11.81
N VAL A 131 -2.65 -2.21 -10.56
CA VAL A 131 -1.77 -2.70 -9.50
C VAL A 131 -2.33 -3.93 -8.81
N THR A 132 -1.45 -4.84 -8.44
CA THR A 132 -1.75 -5.93 -7.51
C THR A 132 -0.83 -5.78 -6.30
N PRO A 133 -1.36 -5.35 -5.13
CA PRO A 133 -0.57 -5.35 -3.90
C PRO A 133 -0.31 -6.79 -3.46
N VAL A 134 0.87 -7.07 -2.93
CA VAL A 134 1.30 -8.42 -2.54
C VAL A 134 2.13 -8.35 -1.27
N VAL A 135 1.83 -9.28 -0.37
CA VAL A 135 2.69 -9.58 0.77
C VAL A 135 3.40 -10.90 0.53
N GLY A 136 4.73 -10.85 0.49
CA GLY A 136 5.60 -12.01 0.30
C GLY A 136 6.32 -12.36 1.60
N VAL A 137 6.59 -13.65 1.80
CA VAL A 137 7.47 -14.15 2.87
C VAL A 137 8.71 -14.77 2.25
N GLN A 138 9.88 -14.32 2.69
CA GLN A 138 11.17 -14.83 2.22
C GLN A 138 11.34 -16.33 2.55
N GLY A 139 11.94 -17.07 1.63
CA GLY A 139 12.28 -18.48 1.84
C GLY A 139 13.21 -18.69 3.01
N GLY A 140 13.00 -19.78 3.75
CA GLY A 140 13.71 -20.08 4.99
C GLY A 140 13.34 -19.20 6.20
N ALA A 141 12.49 -18.18 6.03
CA ALA A 141 12.09 -17.32 7.14
C ALA A 141 11.20 -18.05 8.15
N THR A 142 11.38 -17.73 9.43
CA THR A 142 10.42 -18.04 10.50
C THR A 142 9.68 -16.76 10.84
N ILE A 143 8.37 -16.75 10.62
CA ILE A 143 7.54 -15.56 10.78
C ILE A 143 6.50 -15.82 11.88
N ASP A 144 6.35 -14.84 12.75
CA ASP A 144 5.22 -14.70 13.67
C ASP A 144 4.99 -13.18 13.86
N LEU A 145 4.41 -12.54 12.85
CA LEU A 145 4.19 -11.08 12.81
C LEU A 145 2.81 -10.72 12.23
N THR A 146 2.35 -9.52 12.54
CA THR A 146 1.24 -8.84 11.85
C THR A 146 1.80 -7.59 11.18
N VAL A 147 1.42 -7.34 9.92
CA VAL A 147 1.82 -6.14 9.18
C VAL A 147 0.60 -5.36 8.68
N HIS A 148 0.75 -4.04 8.62
CA HIS A 148 -0.31 -3.08 8.32
C HIS A 148 0.05 -2.25 7.09
N PRO A 149 -0.01 -2.85 5.89
CA PRO A 149 0.29 -2.13 4.66
C PRO A 149 -0.79 -1.08 4.35
N MET A 150 -0.34 0.03 3.80
CA MET A 150 -1.14 1.13 3.27
C MET A 150 -0.73 1.38 1.82
N LEU A 151 -1.68 1.38 0.90
CA LEU A 151 -1.51 1.93 -0.44
C LEU A 151 -2.44 3.13 -0.58
N GLU A 152 -1.89 4.29 -0.93
CA GLU A 152 -2.60 5.57 -0.87
C GLU A 152 -2.28 6.42 -2.09
N ASP A 153 -3.20 7.28 -2.52
CA ASP A 153 -2.90 8.32 -3.51
C ASP A 153 -2.03 9.43 -2.91
N GLY A 154 -1.16 10.01 -3.74
CA GLY A 154 -0.21 11.05 -3.34
C GLY A 154 1.14 10.51 -2.83
N ASP A 155 1.93 11.40 -2.25
CA ASP A 155 3.31 11.18 -1.79
C ASP A 155 3.46 10.97 -0.27
N THR A 156 2.35 10.98 0.44
CA THR A 156 2.34 11.02 1.91
C THR A 156 1.87 9.69 2.48
N ALA A 157 2.72 9.08 3.31
CA ALA A 157 2.37 7.89 4.07
C ALA A 157 1.62 8.26 5.36
N HIS A 158 0.44 7.70 5.56
CA HIS A 158 -0.35 7.94 6.78
C HIS A 158 -0.24 6.77 7.77
N ASP A 159 -0.89 6.93 8.92
CA ASP A 159 -1.10 5.80 9.83
C ASP A 159 -2.09 4.81 9.21
N TYR A 160 -1.93 3.54 9.57
CA TYR A 160 -2.78 2.49 9.03
C TYR A 160 -4.26 2.75 9.33
N ILE A 161 -5.07 2.59 8.30
CA ILE A 161 -6.50 2.35 8.41
C ILE A 161 -6.84 1.03 7.72
N PRO A 162 -7.84 0.29 8.23
CA PRO A 162 -8.30 -0.92 7.57
C PRO A 162 -8.67 -0.69 6.11
N TYR A 163 -8.33 -1.66 5.28
CA TYR A 163 -8.76 -1.72 3.88
C TYR A 163 -10.29 -1.85 3.78
N GLN A 164 -10.85 -1.33 2.70
CA GLN A 164 -12.29 -1.28 2.42
C GLN A 164 -12.77 -2.43 1.54
#